data_AF-A0A7K2Q0P8-F1
#
_entry.id   AF-A0A7K2Q0P8-F1
#
_cell.length_a   1.000
_cell.length_b   1.000
_cell.length_c   1.000
_cell.angle_alpha   90.00
_cell.angle_beta   90.00
_cell.angle_gamma   90.00
#
_symmetry.space_group_name_H-M   'P 1'
#
loop_
_entity.id
_entity.type
_entity.pdbx_description
1 polymer ?
#
loop_
_entity_poly.entity_id
_entity_poly.type
_entity_poly.pdbx_seq_one_letter_code
_entity_poly.pdbx_strand_id
1 'polypeptide(L)'
;MAAIELNRSGGAYVAVAFLVVCVIAMAAGSSIGTMFTVFPILYPAGVAVGAQPVLLAGALLSGALFGDNLAPISDTTVISASSQRYRRRNGLAEVGGVVRARAPYSLSAALLAAVLLYLAGMRADNMFLGSTHAAAAAAGDVSPRGLVMLVPVPVPVLVLLIVAFVKRDLFLTALVGLVTGTLVALAAGLMSVKDVLSVTDGKPTGFLVSGVSGMLPLILLAVVIFAMIGVLESAGVFDDIVALMTRSLFGQFADRIGADVGLHPYRRANIMDCFTLGLGVIFPVANSFLLIASTLTQSYPGIPSVSAPSIFTTAFYRSA
;
A
#
# COMPACT_ATOMS: atom_id res chain seq x y z
N MET A 1 0.22 18.50 28.48
CA MET A 1 1.45 17.85 27.95
C MET A 1 1.19 16.51 27.24
N ALA A 2 0.10 15.77 27.51
CA ALA A 2 -0.22 14.52 26.80
C ALA A 2 -0.57 14.69 25.29
N ALA A 3 -1.13 15.82 24.88
CA ALA A 3 -1.38 16.11 23.46
C ALA A 3 -0.08 16.20 22.63
N ILE A 4 1.05 16.53 23.25
CA ILE A 4 2.37 16.60 22.58
C ILE A 4 2.95 15.18 22.38
N GLU A 5 2.56 14.20 23.21
CA GLU A 5 2.99 12.81 23.05
C GLU A 5 2.15 12.05 22.02
N LEU A 6 0.83 12.30 21.92
CA LEU A 6 0.02 11.83 20.78
C LEU A 6 0.41 12.50 19.45
N ASN A 7 0.84 13.76 19.47
CA ASN A 7 1.34 14.50 18.29
C ASN A 7 2.68 13.95 17.77
N ARG A 8 3.35 13.02 18.49
CA ARG A 8 4.49 12.26 17.96
C ARG A 8 4.09 10.94 17.28
N SER A 9 2.89 10.41 17.53
CA SER A 9 2.48 9.09 17.01
C SER A 9 1.94 9.15 15.58
N GLY A 10 1.23 10.22 15.18
CA GLY A 10 0.62 10.34 13.84
C GLY A 10 1.65 10.33 12.70
N GLY A 11 2.57 11.28 12.70
CA GLY A 11 3.64 11.34 11.69
C GLY A 11 4.59 10.14 11.68
N ALA A 12 4.91 9.57 12.85
CA ALA A 12 5.71 8.35 12.94
C ALA A 12 4.97 7.14 12.35
N TYR A 13 3.66 7.05 12.59
CA TYR A 13 2.82 5.98 12.05
C TYR A 13 2.79 6.00 10.52
N VAL A 14 2.65 7.18 9.88
CA VAL A 14 2.65 7.29 8.41
C VAL A 14 3.93 6.72 7.80
N ALA A 15 5.09 7.08 8.36
CA ALA A 15 6.38 6.60 7.86
C ALA A 15 6.59 5.10 8.09
N VAL A 16 6.20 4.58 9.27
CA VAL A 16 6.28 3.15 9.57
C VAL A 16 5.33 2.35 8.69
N ALA A 17 4.09 2.84 8.50
CA ALA A 17 3.10 2.23 7.63
C ALA A 17 3.62 2.14 6.20
N PHE A 18 4.21 3.22 5.65
CA PHE A 18 4.86 3.20 4.34
C PHE A 18 5.92 2.08 4.23
N LEU A 19 6.85 2.00 5.20
CA LEU A 19 7.92 1.00 5.18
C LEU A 19 7.39 -0.44 5.28
N VAL A 20 6.39 -0.67 6.14
CA VAL A 20 5.72 -1.97 6.28
C VAL A 20 5.06 -2.35 4.96
N VAL A 21 4.35 -1.42 4.31
CA VAL A 21 3.72 -1.69 3.01
C VAL A 21 4.77 -1.94 1.93
N CYS A 22 5.88 -1.19 1.89
CA CYS A 22 6.98 -1.46 0.95
C CYS A 22 7.48 -2.90 1.06
N VAL A 23 7.66 -3.40 2.28
CA VAL A 23 8.09 -4.77 2.55
C VAL A 23 7.05 -5.78 2.07
N ILE A 24 5.78 -5.59 2.44
CA ILE A 24 4.70 -6.50 2.05
C ILE A 24 4.55 -6.51 0.52
N ALA A 25 4.63 -5.35 -0.13
CA ALA A 25 4.49 -5.21 -1.57
C ALA A 25 5.64 -5.91 -2.33
N MET A 26 6.87 -5.83 -1.82
CA MET A 26 8.02 -6.57 -2.38
C MET A 26 7.82 -8.09 -2.28
N ALA A 27 7.21 -8.58 -1.20
CA ALA A 27 6.95 -10.00 -1.00
C ALA A 27 5.76 -10.50 -1.81
N ALA A 28 4.68 -9.71 -1.89
CA ALA A 28 3.44 -10.06 -2.59
C ALA A 28 3.58 -9.98 -4.12
N GLY A 29 4.43 -9.09 -4.65
CA GLY A 29 4.63 -8.94 -6.09
C GLY A 29 3.51 -8.24 -6.85
N SER A 30 2.48 -7.77 -6.14
CA SER A 30 1.33 -7.07 -6.71
C SER A 30 0.95 -5.86 -5.86
N SER A 31 0.96 -4.68 -6.46
CA SER A 31 0.50 -3.43 -5.82
C SER A 31 -1.00 -3.43 -5.50
N ILE A 32 -1.86 -3.92 -6.41
CA ILE A 32 -3.32 -3.99 -6.19
C ILE A 32 -3.67 -4.93 -5.03
N GLY A 33 -3.13 -6.15 -5.03
CA GLY A 33 -3.36 -7.11 -3.93
C GLY A 33 -2.83 -6.60 -2.60
N THR A 34 -1.70 -5.89 -2.62
CA THR A 34 -1.17 -5.24 -1.42
C THR A 34 -2.14 -4.17 -0.89
N MET A 35 -2.67 -3.28 -1.75
CA MET A 35 -3.61 -2.23 -1.32
C MET A 35 -4.85 -2.82 -0.64
N PHE A 36 -5.47 -3.84 -1.22
CA PHE A 36 -6.64 -4.50 -0.62
C PHE A 36 -6.36 -5.16 0.72
N THR A 37 -5.11 -5.53 0.99
CA THR A 37 -4.71 -6.14 2.25
C THR A 37 -4.39 -5.08 3.32
N VAL A 38 -3.63 -4.05 2.94
CA VAL A 38 -3.04 -3.12 3.92
C VAL A 38 -3.95 -1.94 4.27
N PHE A 39 -4.76 -1.42 3.32
CA PHE A 39 -5.67 -0.30 3.61
C PHE A 39 -6.69 -0.68 4.69
N PRO A 40 -7.39 -1.83 4.56
CA PRO A 40 -7.84 -2.75 5.59
C PRO A 40 -7.63 -2.35 7.04
N ILE A 41 -6.33 -2.41 7.32
CA ILE A 41 -5.72 -2.61 8.62
C ILE A 41 -5.05 -1.31 9.03
N LEU A 42 -4.21 -0.74 8.17
CA LEU A 42 -3.34 0.36 8.50
C LEU A 42 -4.03 1.72 8.40
N TYR A 43 -4.99 1.88 7.49
CA TYR A 43 -5.70 3.15 7.30
C TYR A 43 -6.56 3.54 8.52
N PRO A 44 -7.53 2.72 8.98
CA PRO A 44 -8.37 3.09 10.13
C PRO A 44 -7.55 3.20 11.43
N ALA A 45 -6.54 2.33 11.62
CA ALA A 45 -5.66 2.40 12.78
C ALA A 45 -4.83 3.68 12.82
N GLY A 46 -4.35 4.15 11.66
CA GLY A 46 -3.59 5.40 11.57
C GLY A 46 -4.43 6.63 11.85
N VAL A 47 -5.67 6.67 11.32
CA VAL A 47 -6.61 7.77 11.62
C VAL A 47 -6.96 7.79 13.11
N ALA A 48 -7.13 6.63 13.75
CA ALA A 48 -7.43 6.53 15.18
C ALA A 48 -6.30 7.07 16.08
N VAL A 49 -5.03 7.00 15.65
CA VAL A 49 -3.89 7.57 16.39
C VAL A 49 -3.53 9.00 15.96
N GLY A 50 -4.39 9.63 15.15
CA GLY A 50 -4.29 11.04 14.77
C GLY A 50 -3.52 11.31 13.48
N ALA A 51 -3.15 10.29 12.69
CA ALA A 51 -2.47 10.52 11.41
C ALA A 51 -3.38 11.21 10.39
N GLN A 52 -2.84 12.18 9.65
CA GLN A 52 -3.58 12.85 8.58
C GLN A 52 -4.07 11.83 7.53
N PRO A 53 -5.39 11.70 7.29
CA PRO A 53 -5.95 10.66 6.42
C PRO A 53 -5.40 10.70 4.99
N VAL A 54 -5.25 11.90 4.42
CA VAL A 54 -4.77 12.06 3.04
C VAL A 54 -3.30 11.64 2.90
N LEU A 55 -2.46 12.05 3.85
CA LEU A 55 -1.04 11.69 3.86
C LEU A 55 -0.85 10.20 4.10
N LEU A 56 -1.65 9.60 4.99
CA LEU A 56 -1.64 8.16 5.25
C LEU A 56 -2.08 7.35 4.03
N ALA A 57 -3.17 7.74 3.35
CA ALA A 57 -3.61 7.08 2.12
C ALA A 57 -2.52 7.16 1.03
N GLY A 58 -1.88 8.32 0.87
CA GLY A 58 -0.76 8.50 -0.05
C GLY A 58 0.46 7.65 0.31
N ALA A 59 0.77 7.50 1.60
CA ALA A 59 1.85 6.65 2.09
C ALA A 59 1.59 5.16 1.81
N LEU A 60 0.38 4.65 2.09
CA LEU A 60 0.01 3.27 1.82
C LEU A 60 0.04 2.97 0.31
N LEU A 61 -0.49 3.87 -0.51
CA LEU A 61 -0.43 3.79 -1.97
C LEU A 61 1.03 3.76 -2.49
N SER A 62 1.85 4.68 -2.00
CA SER A 62 3.26 4.78 -2.40
C SER A 62 4.06 3.53 -2.03
N GLY A 63 3.78 2.94 -0.86
CA GLY A 63 4.40 1.70 -0.44
C GLY A 63 4.02 0.51 -1.33
N ALA A 64 2.75 0.44 -1.75
CA ALA A 64 2.27 -0.61 -2.65
C ALA A 64 2.94 -0.52 -4.03
N LEU A 65 3.07 0.69 -4.59
CA LEU A 65 3.73 0.94 -5.87
C LEU A 65 5.25 0.77 -5.83
N PHE A 66 5.86 0.99 -4.66
CA PHE A 66 7.27 0.70 -4.47
C PHE A 66 7.57 -0.80 -4.68
N GLY A 67 6.66 -1.69 -4.27
CA GLY A 67 6.79 -3.13 -4.46
C GLY A 67 6.97 -3.54 -5.93
N ASP A 68 6.24 -2.91 -6.85
CA ASP A 68 6.32 -3.21 -8.29
C ASP A 68 7.72 -2.91 -8.88
N ASN A 69 8.48 -2.02 -8.24
CA ASN A 69 9.84 -1.68 -8.68
C ASN A 69 10.91 -2.68 -8.21
N LEU A 70 10.72 -3.38 -7.09
CA LEU A 70 11.73 -4.31 -6.56
C LEU A 70 11.32 -5.78 -6.62
N ALA A 71 10.03 -6.09 -6.73
CA ALA A 71 9.55 -7.46 -6.74
C ALA A 71 9.92 -8.15 -8.06
N PRO A 72 10.72 -9.23 -8.04
CA PRO A 72 11.09 -9.97 -9.26
C PRO A 72 9.91 -10.64 -9.97
N ILE A 73 8.79 -10.77 -9.28
CA ILE A 73 7.56 -11.41 -9.75
C ILE A 73 6.50 -10.39 -10.22
N SER A 74 6.78 -9.09 -10.16
CA SER A 74 5.82 -8.07 -10.63
C SER A 74 5.71 -8.08 -12.16
N ASP A 75 4.48 -8.00 -12.66
CA ASP A 75 4.17 -8.00 -14.10
C ASP A 75 4.95 -6.91 -14.85
N THR A 76 5.03 -5.71 -14.26
CA THR A 76 5.79 -4.59 -14.84
C THR A 76 7.27 -4.95 -15.02
N THR A 77 7.86 -5.56 -13.99
CA THR A 77 9.25 -6.00 -13.97
C THR A 77 9.52 -7.14 -14.98
N VAL A 78 8.58 -8.07 -15.14
CA VAL A 78 8.71 -9.18 -16.10
C VAL A 78 8.57 -8.68 -17.54
N ILE A 79 7.56 -7.85 -17.81
CA ILE A 79 7.31 -7.28 -19.14
C ILE A 79 8.46 -6.37 -19.55
N SER A 80 8.98 -5.55 -18.63
CA SER A 80 10.07 -4.65 -18.95
C SER A 80 11.37 -5.37 -19.23
N ALA A 81 11.72 -6.38 -18.44
CA ALA A 81 12.88 -7.21 -18.69
C ALA A 81 12.76 -7.97 -20.02
N SER A 82 11.60 -8.58 -20.29
CA SER A 82 11.37 -9.35 -21.52
C SER A 82 11.27 -8.50 -22.80
N SER A 83 11.10 -7.19 -22.67
CA SER A 83 11.11 -6.26 -23.82
C SER A 83 12.50 -5.83 -24.28
N GLN A 84 13.55 -5.98 -23.46
CA GLN A 84 14.88 -5.44 -23.74
C GLN A 84 15.86 -6.51 -24.23
N ARG A 85 16.53 -6.27 -25.37
CA ARG A 85 17.42 -7.27 -26.03
C ARG A 85 18.90 -6.98 -25.85
N TYR A 86 19.70 -8.02 -25.64
CA TYR A 86 21.16 -7.88 -25.61
C TYR A 86 21.76 -7.65 -27.00
N ARG A 87 22.71 -6.71 -27.11
CA ARG A 87 23.40 -6.40 -28.38
C ARG A 87 24.50 -7.39 -28.76
N ARG A 88 25.16 -7.99 -27.76
CA ARG A 88 26.34 -8.86 -27.94
C ARG A 88 26.09 -10.33 -27.58
N ARG A 89 24.89 -10.68 -27.14
CA ARG A 89 24.50 -12.02 -26.72
C ARG A 89 23.08 -12.28 -27.22
N ASN A 90 22.79 -13.50 -27.66
CA ASN A 90 21.41 -13.92 -27.90
C ASN A 90 20.69 -14.07 -26.54
N GLY A 91 19.66 -13.25 -26.32
CA GLY A 91 18.83 -13.29 -25.11
C GLY A 91 18.15 -11.95 -24.80
N LEU A 92 17.17 -12.02 -23.90
CA LEU A 92 16.47 -10.87 -23.32
C LEU A 92 17.08 -10.50 -21.96
N ALA A 93 16.80 -9.30 -21.47
CA ALA A 93 17.25 -8.90 -20.13
C ALA A 93 16.67 -9.83 -19.06
N GLU A 94 17.54 -10.35 -18.21
CA GLU A 94 17.16 -11.20 -17.08
C GLU A 94 16.50 -10.36 -15.99
N VAL A 95 15.35 -10.81 -15.50
CA VAL A 95 14.53 -10.09 -14.51
C VAL A 95 15.32 -9.77 -13.24
N GLY A 96 16.05 -10.75 -12.69
CA GLY A 96 16.89 -10.54 -11.50
C GLY A 96 18.01 -9.52 -11.72
N GLY A 97 18.56 -9.44 -12.92
CA GLY A 97 19.57 -8.44 -13.29
C GLY A 97 18.99 -7.03 -13.37
N VAL A 98 17.78 -6.88 -13.92
CA VAL A 98 17.04 -5.61 -13.94
C VAL A 98 16.76 -5.13 -12.51
N VAL A 99 16.19 -6.00 -11.66
CA VAL A 99 15.91 -5.71 -10.24
C VAL A 99 17.17 -5.28 -9.50
N ARG A 100 18.27 -6.04 -9.64
CA ARG A 100 19.55 -5.71 -8.99
C ARG A 100 20.11 -4.36 -9.45
N ALA A 101 19.93 -4.02 -10.73
CA ALA A 101 20.37 -2.75 -11.28
C ALA A 101 19.55 -1.55 -10.77
N ARG A 102 18.26 -1.73 -10.46
CA ARG A 102 17.40 -0.64 -9.93
C ARG A 102 17.34 -0.54 -8.41
N ALA A 103 17.55 -1.64 -7.71
CA ALA A 103 17.51 -1.72 -6.25
C ALA A 103 18.20 -0.53 -5.53
N PRO A 104 19.44 -0.12 -5.85
CA PRO A 104 20.06 1.02 -5.17
C PRO A 104 19.29 2.34 -5.36
N TYR A 105 18.76 2.61 -6.55
CA TYR A 105 17.98 3.83 -6.82
C TYR A 105 16.63 3.78 -6.11
N SER A 106 15.91 2.66 -6.23
CA SER A 106 14.60 2.52 -5.62
C SER A 106 14.68 2.52 -4.09
N LEU A 107 15.66 1.85 -3.48
CA LEU A 107 15.87 1.88 -2.02
C LEU A 107 16.25 3.29 -1.53
N SER A 108 17.09 4.02 -2.28
CA SER A 108 17.41 5.41 -1.93
C SER A 108 16.19 6.33 -2.01
N ALA A 109 15.33 6.13 -3.02
CA ALA A 109 14.08 6.86 -3.15
C ALA A 109 13.09 6.51 -2.04
N ALA A 110 13.00 5.25 -1.64
CA ALA A 110 12.16 4.82 -0.52
C ALA A 110 12.63 5.40 0.82
N LEU A 111 13.94 5.43 1.07
CA LEU A 111 14.49 6.07 2.26
C LEU A 111 14.14 7.56 2.29
N LEU A 112 14.32 8.26 1.17
CA LEU A 112 13.98 9.68 1.04
C LEU A 112 12.47 9.90 1.22
N ALA A 113 11.62 9.07 0.61
CA ALA A 113 10.18 9.12 0.78
C ALA A 113 9.76 8.89 2.24
N ALA A 114 10.35 7.92 2.94
CA ALA A 114 10.07 7.67 4.35
C ALA A 114 10.42 8.88 5.23
N VAL A 115 11.56 9.52 4.98
CA VAL A 115 11.96 10.76 5.69
C VAL A 115 10.99 11.90 5.38
N LEU A 116 10.63 12.10 4.11
CA LEU A 116 9.70 13.16 3.72
C LEU A 116 8.30 12.95 4.28
N LEU A 117 7.80 11.71 4.28
CA LEU A 117 6.51 11.36 4.86
C LEU A 117 6.51 11.54 6.38
N TYR A 118 7.60 11.19 7.06
CA TYR A 118 7.78 11.46 8.48
C TYR A 118 7.70 12.96 8.78
N LEU A 119 8.48 13.78 8.05
CA LEU A 119 8.50 15.23 8.22
C LEU A 119 7.16 15.89 7.85
N ALA A 120 6.51 15.41 6.79
CA ALA A 120 5.18 15.87 6.38
C ALA A 120 4.13 15.53 7.43
N GLY A 121 4.19 14.32 8.01
CA GLY A 121 3.30 13.89 9.07
C GLY A 121 3.44 14.73 10.33
N MET A 122 4.68 14.98 10.77
CA MET A 122 4.95 15.88 11.90
C MET A 122 4.45 17.32 11.67
N ARG A 123 4.37 17.78 10.42
CA ARG A 123 3.88 19.12 10.07
C ARG A 123 2.36 19.17 9.92
N ALA A 124 1.74 18.09 9.46
CA ALA A 124 0.31 17.98 9.30
C ALA A 124 -0.44 17.93 10.65
N ASP A 125 0.13 17.22 11.63
CA ASP A 125 -0.48 17.07 12.95
C ASP A 125 -0.61 18.43 13.70
N ASN A 126 0.30 19.38 13.46
CA ASN A 126 0.22 20.73 14.02
C ASN A 126 -0.90 21.62 13.44
N MET A 127 -1.55 21.20 12.34
CA MET A 127 -2.62 21.96 11.69
C MET A 127 -4.00 21.31 11.83
N PHE A 128 -4.07 19.97 11.88
CA PHE A 128 -5.33 19.23 12.07
C PHE A 128 -5.90 19.36 13.50
N LEU A 129 -5.06 19.68 14.48
CA LEU A 129 -5.49 20.02 15.85
C LEU A 129 -6.33 21.32 15.93
N GLY A 130 -6.42 22.10 14.84
CA GLY A 130 -7.28 23.28 14.72
C GLY A 130 -8.70 22.99 14.21
N SER A 131 -8.98 21.79 13.68
CA SER A 131 -10.28 21.40 13.12
C SER A 131 -10.95 20.34 13.99
N THR A 132 -11.82 20.80 14.90
CA THR A 132 -13.07 20.24 15.48
C THR A 132 -13.40 18.72 15.55
N HIS A 133 -12.53 17.79 15.16
CA HIS A 133 -12.81 16.34 15.17
C HIS A 133 -11.99 15.57 16.22
N ALA A 134 -11.00 16.20 16.85
CA ALA A 134 -10.29 15.63 18.01
C ALA A 134 -11.12 15.69 19.32
N ALA A 135 -12.22 16.46 19.34
CA ALA A 135 -13.05 16.63 20.54
C ALA A 135 -13.91 15.39 20.88
N ALA A 136 -14.15 14.49 19.92
CA ALA A 136 -14.96 13.30 20.16
C ALA A 136 -14.16 12.11 20.73
N ALA A 137 -12.83 12.10 20.58
CA ALA A 137 -11.96 11.04 21.12
C ALA A 137 -11.32 11.40 22.48
N ALA A 138 -11.46 12.65 22.93
CA ALA A 138 -10.84 13.17 24.16
C ALA A 138 -11.71 13.02 25.43
N ALA A 139 -12.82 12.29 25.37
CA ALA A 139 -13.70 12.04 26.52
C ALA A 139 -13.49 10.67 27.19
N GLY A 140 -12.41 9.96 26.87
CA GLY A 140 -12.00 8.74 27.58
C GLY A 140 -10.76 9.01 28.43
N ASP A 141 -10.87 8.77 29.74
CA ASP A 141 -9.82 8.95 30.76
C ASP A 141 -8.39 8.66 30.27
N VAL A 142 -7.53 9.68 30.34
CA VAL A 142 -6.08 9.56 30.10
C VAL A 142 -5.45 8.79 31.26
N SER A 143 -5.41 7.47 31.12
CA SER A 143 -4.71 6.57 32.03
C SER A 143 -3.26 6.29 31.56
N PRO A 144 -2.32 5.95 32.46
CA PRO A 144 -0.91 5.64 32.15
C PRO A 144 -0.66 4.46 31.18
N ARG A 145 -1.72 3.84 30.64
CA ARG A 145 -1.69 2.74 29.68
C ARG A 145 -1.19 3.12 28.28
N GLY A 146 -1.07 4.41 27.96
CA GLY A 146 -0.44 4.87 26.72
C GLY A 146 1.03 4.45 26.58
N LEU A 147 1.77 4.36 27.69
CA LEU A 147 3.14 3.80 27.70
C LEU A 147 3.15 2.28 27.45
N VAL A 148 2.08 1.58 27.83
CA VAL A 148 1.90 0.15 27.58
C VAL A 148 1.52 -0.13 26.12
N MET A 149 1.19 0.88 25.29
CA MET A 149 1.03 0.69 23.83
C MET A 149 2.36 0.57 23.07
N LEU A 150 3.49 0.96 23.65
CA LEU A 150 4.79 0.96 22.97
C LEU A 150 5.40 -0.46 22.81
N VAL A 151 5.02 -1.40 23.68
CA VAL A 151 5.58 -2.77 23.73
C VAL A 151 4.74 -3.81 22.96
N PRO A 152 3.39 -3.80 23.00
CA PRO A 152 2.54 -4.77 22.32
C PRO A 152 2.40 -4.50 20.81
N VAL A 153 2.49 -3.25 20.35
CA VAL A 153 2.32 -2.90 18.92
C VAL A 153 3.45 -3.41 18.00
N PRO A 154 4.74 -3.34 18.36
CA PRO A 154 5.79 -3.84 17.47
C PRO A 154 5.82 -5.36 17.34
N VAL A 155 5.31 -6.13 18.32
CA VAL A 155 5.42 -7.59 18.32
C VAL A 155 4.61 -8.25 17.18
N PRO A 156 3.30 -8.00 17.00
CA PRO A 156 2.52 -8.54 15.88
C PRO A 156 3.04 -8.05 14.53
N VAL A 157 3.48 -6.79 14.45
CA VAL A 157 4.06 -6.22 13.22
C VAL A 157 5.36 -6.94 12.86
N LEU A 158 6.26 -7.15 13.82
CA LEU A 158 7.51 -7.85 13.59
C LEU A 158 7.25 -9.31 13.17
N VAL A 159 6.31 -9.99 13.81
CA VAL A 159 5.92 -11.36 13.44
C VAL A 159 5.33 -11.40 12.03
N LEU A 160 4.46 -10.46 11.68
CA LEU A 160 3.90 -10.33 10.33
C LEU A 160 5.00 -10.13 9.29
N LEU A 161 5.96 -9.24 9.56
CA LEU A 161 7.10 -8.99 8.67
C LEU A 161 7.98 -10.23 8.51
N ILE A 162 8.26 -10.96 9.60
CA ILE A 162 9.06 -12.20 9.55
C ILE A 162 8.34 -13.26 8.71
N VAL A 163 7.04 -13.49 8.93
CA VAL A 163 6.27 -14.47 8.16
C VAL A 163 6.16 -14.06 6.70
N ALA A 164 5.94 -12.78 6.40
CA ALA A 164 5.89 -12.25 5.04
C ALA A 164 7.17 -12.58 4.26
N PHE A 165 8.34 -12.39 4.88
CA PHE A 165 9.63 -12.67 4.24
C PHE A 165 9.95 -14.16 4.11
N VAL A 166 9.61 -14.97 5.12
CA VAL A 166 9.97 -16.40 5.14
C VAL A 166 9.05 -17.22 4.25
N LYS A 167 7.74 -16.92 4.28
CA LYS A 167 6.72 -17.77 3.64
C LYS A 167 6.23 -17.22 2.30
N ARG A 168 6.45 -15.92 2.02
CA ARG A 168 6.00 -15.26 0.78
C ARG A 168 4.53 -15.52 0.44
N ASP A 169 3.70 -15.69 1.47
CA ASP A 169 2.27 -15.99 1.36
C ASP A 169 1.49 -14.90 2.10
N LEU A 170 0.73 -14.12 1.34
CA LEU A 170 -0.04 -12.99 1.84
C LEU A 170 -1.19 -13.43 2.76
N PHE A 171 -1.85 -14.56 2.45
CA PHE A 171 -2.94 -15.09 3.25
C PHE A 171 -2.44 -15.59 4.59
N LEU A 172 -1.32 -16.33 4.60
CA LEU A 172 -0.68 -16.79 5.83
C LEU A 172 -0.22 -15.60 6.69
N THR A 173 0.34 -14.58 6.05
CA THR A 173 0.82 -13.35 6.71
C THR A 173 -0.34 -12.61 7.40
N ALA A 174 -1.47 -12.44 6.72
CA ALA A 174 -2.65 -11.80 7.27
C ALA A 174 -3.25 -12.61 8.43
N LEU A 175 -3.35 -13.94 8.29
CA LEU A 175 -3.89 -14.82 9.32
C LEU A 175 -3.02 -14.81 10.59
N VAL A 176 -1.70 -14.98 10.44
CA VAL A 176 -0.76 -14.96 11.57
C VAL A 176 -0.76 -13.60 12.24
N GLY A 177 -0.80 -12.51 11.47
CA GLY A 177 -0.89 -11.15 12.00
C GLY A 177 -2.16 -10.92 12.81
N LEU A 178 -3.31 -11.37 12.31
CA LEU A 178 -4.60 -11.25 13.02
C LEU A 178 -4.61 -12.06 14.32
N VAL A 179 -4.13 -13.31 14.29
CA VAL A 179 -4.06 -14.17 15.48
C VAL A 179 -3.10 -13.60 16.52
N THR A 180 -1.88 -13.27 16.12
CA THR A 180 -0.87 -12.73 17.06
C THR A 180 -1.25 -11.36 17.59
N GLY A 181 -1.82 -10.48 16.75
CA GLY A 181 -2.36 -9.18 17.16
C GLY A 181 -3.47 -9.32 18.19
N THR A 182 -4.42 -10.22 17.97
CA THR A 182 -5.52 -10.48 18.91
C THR A 182 -5.01 -11.00 20.25
N LEU A 183 -4.09 -11.97 20.23
CA LEU A 183 -3.51 -12.54 21.45
C LEU A 183 -2.72 -11.51 22.25
N VAL A 184 -1.91 -10.68 21.58
CA VAL A 184 -1.13 -9.63 22.20
C VAL A 184 -2.02 -8.52 22.76
N ALA A 185 -3.10 -8.14 22.07
CA ALA A 185 -4.06 -7.14 22.53
C ALA A 185 -4.86 -7.61 23.76
N LEU A 186 -5.25 -8.89 23.81
CA LEU A 186 -5.88 -9.51 24.98
C LEU A 186 -4.89 -9.61 26.16
N ALA A 187 -3.66 -10.05 25.91
CA ALA A 187 -2.63 -10.19 26.94
C ALA A 187 -2.20 -8.84 27.53
N ALA A 188 -2.19 -7.78 26.73
CA ALA A 188 -1.89 -6.41 27.18
C ALA A 188 -3.09 -5.73 27.89
N GLY A 189 -4.25 -6.39 27.95
CA GLY A 189 -5.48 -5.82 28.52
C GLY A 189 -6.01 -4.62 27.75
N LEU A 190 -5.65 -4.48 26.47
CA LEU A 190 -6.14 -3.44 25.57
C LEU A 190 -7.54 -3.76 25.03
N MET A 191 -7.90 -5.04 24.98
CA MET A 191 -9.17 -5.53 24.50
C MET A 191 -9.73 -6.59 25.45
N SER A 192 -11.05 -6.61 25.62
CA SER A 192 -11.75 -7.69 26.31
C SER A 192 -12.17 -8.77 25.30
N VAL A 193 -12.40 -10.00 25.77
CA VAL A 193 -12.88 -11.11 24.91
C VAL A 193 -14.19 -10.76 24.20
N LYS A 194 -15.02 -9.91 24.80
CA LYS A 194 -16.26 -9.38 24.21
C LYS A 194 -16.00 -8.49 22.98
N ASP A 195 -14.87 -7.78 22.93
CA ASP A 195 -14.54 -6.89 21.80
C ASP A 195 -14.07 -7.67 20.56
N VAL A 196 -13.66 -8.93 20.76
CA VAL A 196 -13.26 -9.86 19.69
C VAL A 196 -14.48 -10.38 18.95
N LEU A 197 -15.42 -10.96 19.69
CA LEU A 197 -16.66 -11.54 19.18
C LEU A 197 -17.70 -11.53 20.31
N SER A 198 -18.74 -10.73 20.15
CA SER A 198 -19.90 -10.70 21.06
C SER A 198 -21.20 -10.70 20.28
N VAL A 199 -22.30 -11.02 20.95
CA VAL A 199 -23.64 -10.83 20.40
C VAL A 199 -24.35 -9.80 21.26
N THR A 200 -24.71 -8.67 20.67
CA THR A 200 -25.48 -7.61 21.33
C THR A 200 -26.78 -7.45 20.55
N ASP A 201 -27.93 -7.54 21.23
CA ASP A 201 -29.27 -7.45 20.64
C ASP A 201 -29.51 -8.37 19.43
N GLY A 202 -29.06 -9.63 19.52
CA GLY A 202 -29.23 -10.64 18.47
C GLY A 202 -28.39 -10.42 17.21
N LYS A 203 -27.53 -9.39 17.18
CA LYS A 203 -26.58 -9.14 16.09
C LYS A 203 -25.16 -9.51 16.53
N PRO A 204 -24.39 -10.23 15.69
CA PRO A 204 -22.97 -10.43 15.96
C PRO A 204 -22.26 -9.08 15.90
N THR A 205 -21.41 -8.83 16.90
CA THR A 205 -20.67 -7.60 17.17
C THR A 205 -19.24 -7.97 17.53
N GLY A 206 -18.30 -7.01 17.49
CA GLY A 206 -16.87 -7.26 17.68
C GLY A 206 -16.06 -7.01 16.43
N PHE A 207 -14.74 -6.86 16.59
CA PHE A 207 -13.90 -6.36 15.49
C PHE A 207 -13.83 -7.36 14.32
N LEU A 208 -13.89 -8.67 14.58
CA LEU A 208 -13.91 -9.69 13.52
C LEU A 208 -15.17 -9.57 12.64
N VAL A 209 -16.31 -9.32 13.27
CA VAL A 209 -17.58 -9.14 12.56
C VAL A 209 -17.53 -7.84 11.74
N SER A 210 -17.05 -6.75 12.35
CA SER A 210 -16.89 -5.47 11.64
C SER A 210 -15.91 -5.57 10.48
N GLY A 211 -14.83 -6.35 10.62
CA GLY A 211 -13.85 -6.58 9.56
C GLY A 211 -14.46 -7.34 8.39
N VAL A 212 -15.16 -8.44 8.65
CA VAL A 212 -15.86 -9.20 7.61
C VAL A 212 -16.94 -8.35 6.93
N SER A 213 -17.79 -7.69 7.70
CA SER A 213 -18.86 -6.83 7.16
C SER A 213 -18.31 -5.67 6.35
N GLY A 214 -17.18 -5.08 6.75
CA GLY A 214 -16.50 -4.01 6.01
C GLY A 214 -15.85 -4.48 4.70
N MET A 215 -15.43 -5.74 4.62
CA MET A 215 -14.84 -6.32 3.39
C MET A 215 -15.91 -6.82 2.41
N LEU A 216 -17.15 -7.06 2.85
CA LEU A 216 -18.22 -7.59 1.98
C LEU A 216 -18.43 -6.80 0.67
N PRO A 217 -18.49 -5.46 0.67
CA PRO A 217 -18.63 -4.70 -0.57
C PRO A 217 -17.47 -4.93 -1.55
N LEU A 218 -16.24 -5.04 -1.04
CA LEU A 218 -15.05 -5.27 -1.86
C LEU A 218 -15.02 -6.68 -2.43
N ILE A 219 -15.43 -7.67 -1.62
CA ILE A 219 -15.56 -9.07 -2.07
C ILE A 219 -16.60 -9.18 -3.19
N LEU A 220 -17.77 -8.57 -3.02
CA LEU A 220 -18.82 -8.56 -4.05
C LEU A 220 -18.35 -7.87 -5.34
N LEU A 221 -17.71 -6.71 -5.21
CA LEU A 221 -17.13 -6.01 -6.35
C LEU A 221 -16.08 -6.88 -7.07
N ALA A 222 -15.18 -7.51 -6.31
CA ALA A 222 -14.14 -8.38 -6.88
C ALA A 222 -14.77 -9.56 -7.63
N VAL A 223 -15.78 -10.23 -7.06
CA VAL A 223 -16.50 -11.33 -7.72
C VAL A 223 -17.12 -10.87 -9.05
N VAL A 224 -17.77 -9.71 -9.07
CA VAL A 224 -18.36 -9.15 -10.30
C VAL A 224 -17.28 -8.81 -11.34
N ILE A 225 -16.18 -8.18 -10.92
CA ILE A 225 -15.05 -7.85 -11.81
C ILE A 225 -14.43 -9.13 -12.38
N PHE A 226 -14.16 -10.14 -11.56
CA PHE A 226 -13.62 -11.42 -12.04
C PHE A 226 -14.58 -12.15 -12.98
N ALA A 227 -15.90 -12.06 -12.74
CA ALA A 227 -16.89 -12.58 -13.67
C ALA A 227 -16.83 -11.85 -15.02
N MET A 228 -16.71 -10.52 -15.02
CA MET A 228 -16.52 -9.73 -16.25
C MET A 228 -15.21 -10.05 -16.95
N ILE A 229 -14.10 -10.19 -16.21
CA ILE A 229 -12.79 -10.59 -16.73
C ILE A 229 -12.92 -11.96 -17.41
N GLY A 230 -13.59 -12.93 -16.78
CA GLY A 230 -13.82 -14.25 -17.38
C GLY A 230 -14.59 -14.18 -18.71
N VAL A 231 -15.57 -13.28 -18.82
CA VAL A 231 -16.27 -13.03 -20.10
C VAL A 231 -15.31 -12.46 -21.15
N LEU A 232 -14.49 -11.45 -20.79
CA LEU A 232 -13.51 -10.86 -21.70
C LEU A 232 -12.42 -11.86 -22.14
N GLU A 233 -12.01 -12.75 -21.24
CA GLU A 233 -11.06 -13.83 -21.53
C GLU A 233 -11.67 -14.86 -22.48
N SER A 234 -12.92 -15.30 -22.23
CA SER A 234 -13.62 -16.21 -23.13
C SER A 234 -13.90 -15.61 -24.52
N ALA A 235 -14.02 -14.28 -24.60
CA ALA A 235 -14.20 -13.54 -25.85
C ALA A 235 -12.87 -13.30 -26.61
N GLY A 236 -11.72 -13.74 -26.09
CA GLY A 236 -10.41 -13.54 -26.71
C GLY A 236 -9.88 -12.10 -26.65
N VAL A 237 -10.57 -11.22 -25.92
CA VAL A 237 -10.22 -9.78 -25.86
C VAL A 237 -8.84 -9.58 -25.23
N PHE A 238 -8.47 -10.39 -24.23
CA PHE A 238 -7.13 -10.32 -23.63
C PHE A 238 -6.04 -10.77 -24.60
N ASP A 239 -6.29 -11.79 -25.41
CA ASP A 239 -5.33 -12.23 -26.45
C ASP A 239 -5.15 -11.16 -27.52
N ASP A 240 -6.24 -10.51 -27.93
CA ASP A 240 -6.21 -9.39 -28.87
C ASP A 240 -5.48 -8.17 -28.29
N ILE A 241 -5.73 -7.84 -27.01
CA ILE A 241 -5.04 -6.75 -26.32
C ILE A 241 -3.56 -7.08 -26.16
N VAL A 242 -3.20 -8.31 -25.77
CA VAL A 242 -1.80 -8.74 -25.65
C VAL A 242 -1.13 -8.73 -27.01
N ALA A 243 -1.78 -9.19 -28.08
CA ALA A 243 -1.27 -9.11 -29.44
C ALA A 243 -1.07 -7.65 -29.90
N LEU A 244 -2.02 -6.77 -29.56
CA LEU A 244 -1.94 -5.32 -29.81
C LEU A 244 -0.82 -4.67 -28.99
N MET A 245 -0.64 -5.03 -27.73
CA MET A 245 0.41 -4.53 -26.84
C MET A 245 1.80 -5.04 -27.24
N THR A 246 1.89 -6.30 -27.68
CA THR A 246 3.13 -6.89 -28.22
C THR A 246 3.49 -6.27 -29.57
N ARG A 247 2.48 -5.85 -30.35
CA ARG A 247 2.63 -4.99 -31.53
C ARG A 247 2.88 -3.51 -31.18
N SER A 248 2.54 -3.08 -29.97
CA SER A 248 2.75 -1.71 -29.55
C SER A 248 4.24 -1.43 -29.51
N LEU A 249 4.62 -0.45 -30.31
CA LEU A 249 6.00 -0.19 -30.66
C LEU A 249 6.80 0.32 -29.48
N PHE A 250 6.19 0.67 -28.34
CA PHE A 250 6.87 1.47 -27.32
C PHE A 250 8.04 0.73 -26.64
N GLY A 251 7.89 -0.55 -26.29
CA GLY A 251 8.98 -1.36 -25.73
C GLY A 251 10.13 -1.56 -26.73
N GLN A 252 9.79 -1.85 -27.99
CA GLN A 252 10.77 -2.03 -29.08
C GLN A 252 11.43 -0.70 -29.51
N PHE A 253 10.69 0.40 -29.42
CA PHE A 253 11.13 1.75 -29.72
C PHE A 253 12.09 2.25 -28.63
N ALA A 254 11.74 2.04 -27.36
CA ALA A 254 12.62 2.31 -26.23
C ALA A 254 13.89 1.43 -26.26
N ASP A 255 13.76 0.15 -26.63
CA ASP A 255 14.90 -0.76 -26.81
C ASP A 255 15.83 -0.27 -27.93
N ARG A 256 15.28 0.11 -29.10
CA ARG A 256 16.03 0.67 -30.24
C ARG A 256 16.73 1.97 -29.89
N ILE A 257 16.02 2.98 -29.42
CA ILE A 257 16.61 4.29 -29.05
C ILE A 257 17.70 4.10 -28.00
N GLY A 258 17.41 3.30 -26.97
CA GLY A 258 18.39 3.00 -25.93
C GLY A 258 19.60 2.23 -26.45
N ALA A 259 19.42 1.34 -27.44
CA ALA A 259 20.52 0.63 -28.09
C ALA A 259 21.43 1.58 -28.88
N ASP A 260 20.84 2.55 -29.58
CA ASP A 260 21.55 3.51 -30.43
C ASP A 260 22.49 4.40 -29.60
N VAL A 261 22.08 4.77 -28.38
CA VAL A 261 22.92 5.50 -27.41
C VAL A 261 23.82 4.59 -26.56
N GLY A 262 23.82 3.27 -26.81
CA GLY A 262 24.70 2.31 -26.13
C GLY A 262 24.31 1.98 -24.68
N LEU A 263 23.07 2.21 -24.27
CA LEU A 263 22.61 1.88 -22.92
C LEU A 263 22.48 0.37 -22.72
N HIS A 264 22.89 -0.09 -21.54
CA HIS A 264 22.74 -1.50 -21.15
C HIS A 264 21.25 -1.90 -21.08
N PRO A 265 20.85 -3.11 -21.52
CA PRO A 265 19.47 -3.61 -21.44
C PRO A 265 18.78 -3.40 -20.09
N TYR A 266 19.48 -3.68 -18.98
CA TYR A 266 18.96 -3.42 -17.62
C TYR A 266 18.62 -1.95 -17.37
N ARG A 267 19.43 -1.01 -17.87
CA ARG A 267 19.18 0.42 -17.68
C ARG A 267 17.99 0.90 -18.52
N ARG A 268 17.84 0.35 -19.73
CA ARG A 268 16.70 0.64 -20.61
C ARG A 268 15.38 0.13 -20.00
N ALA A 269 15.38 -1.09 -19.47
CA ALA A 269 14.23 -1.64 -18.73
C ALA A 269 13.86 -0.75 -17.55
N ASN A 270 14.85 -0.31 -16.76
CA ASN A 270 14.62 0.58 -15.61
C ASN A 270 14.01 1.93 -16.02
N ILE A 271 14.48 2.54 -17.12
CA ILE A 271 13.91 3.79 -17.63
C ILE A 271 12.45 3.55 -18.03
N MET A 272 12.17 2.47 -18.74
CA MET A 272 10.81 2.14 -19.17
C MET A 272 9.87 1.90 -17.98
N ASP A 273 10.35 1.22 -16.93
CA ASP A 273 9.60 1.01 -15.69
C ASP A 273 9.32 2.32 -14.97
N CYS A 274 10.32 3.21 -14.89
CA CYS A 274 10.15 4.53 -14.29
C CYS A 274 9.10 5.37 -15.04
N PHE A 275 9.06 5.28 -16.38
CA PHE A 275 8.06 5.97 -17.18
C PHE A 275 6.67 5.38 -16.98
N THR A 276 6.54 4.05 -17.00
CA THR A 276 5.26 3.35 -16.83
C THR A 276 4.67 3.59 -15.44
N LEU A 277 5.46 3.36 -14.39
CA LEU A 277 5.02 3.50 -13.01
C LEU A 277 4.99 4.96 -12.53
N GLY A 278 5.86 5.82 -13.06
CA GLY A 278 5.90 7.24 -12.70
C GLY A 278 4.79 8.05 -13.35
N LEU A 279 4.78 8.14 -14.69
CA LEU A 279 3.81 8.98 -15.40
C LEU A 279 2.39 8.41 -15.32
N GLY A 280 2.22 7.09 -15.37
CA GLY A 280 0.92 6.44 -15.25
C GLY A 280 0.23 6.73 -13.92
N VAL A 281 1.01 6.94 -12.85
CA VAL A 281 0.49 7.21 -11.51
C VAL A 281 0.27 8.71 -11.26
N ILE A 282 0.98 9.59 -11.96
CA ILE A 282 0.87 11.05 -11.80
C ILE A 282 -0.47 11.59 -12.30
N PHE A 283 -1.18 10.95 -13.24
CA PHE A 283 -2.43 11.52 -13.76
C PHE A 283 -3.68 10.99 -13.03
N PRO A 284 -4.39 11.83 -12.24
CA PRO A 284 -5.47 11.36 -11.36
C PRO A 284 -6.72 10.82 -12.07
N VAL A 285 -6.99 11.24 -13.31
CA VAL A 285 -8.23 10.89 -14.03
C VAL A 285 -8.19 9.49 -14.66
N ALA A 286 -7.01 8.92 -14.85
CA ALA A 286 -6.82 7.59 -15.46
C ALA A 286 -6.11 6.58 -14.53
N ASN A 287 -5.73 7.00 -13.33
CA ASN A 287 -4.96 6.16 -12.41
C ASN A 287 -5.90 5.25 -11.59
N SER A 288 -5.95 3.97 -11.98
CA SER A 288 -6.68 2.93 -11.26
C SER A 288 -6.25 2.80 -9.79
N PHE A 289 -4.97 3.00 -9.46
CA PHE A 289 -4.47 2.93 -8.09
C PHE A 289 -5.02 4.02 -7.19
N LEU A 290 -5.14 5.25 -7.69
CA LEU A 290 -5.72 6.37 -6.94
C LEU A 290 -7.22 6.17 -6.70
N LEU A 291 -7.93 5.63 -7.70
CA LEU A 291 -9.34 5.29 -7.57
C LEU A 291 -9.56 4.16 -6.55
N ILE A 292 -8.77 3.08 -6.62
CA ILE A 292 -8.81 1.99 -5.66
C ILE A 292 -8.53 2.51 -4.25
N ALA A 293 -7.44 3.26 -4.05
CA ALA A 293 -7.12 3.86 -2.76
C ALA A 293 -8.29 4.72 -2.24
N SER A 294 -8.89 5.55 -3.08
CA SER A 294 -10.06 6.37 -2.71
C SER A 294 -11.25 5.52 -2.26
N THR A 295 -11.62 4.49 -3.02
CA THR A 295 -12.72 3.59 -2.65
C THR A 295 -12.46 2.84 -1.34
N LEU A 296 -11.21 2.42 -1.10
CA LEU A 296 -10.83 1.74 0.13
C LEU A 296 -10.93 2.65 1.36
N THR A 297 -10.79 3.98 1.22
CA THR A 297 -11.01 4.90 2.33
C THR A 297 -12.49 5.16 2.65
N GLN A 298 -13.40 4.91 1.70
CA GLN A 298 -14.84 5.18 1.86
C GLN A 298 -15.56 4.10 2.69
N SER A 299 -14.92 2.95 2.94
CA SER A 299 -15.54 1.80 3.59
C SER A 299 -15.68 1.94 5.12
N TYR A 300 -15.28 3.06 5.72
CA TYR A 300 -15.19 3.22 7.18
C TYR A 300 -16.09 4.33 7.74
N PRO A 301 -17.14 3.99 8.52
CA PRO A 301 -18.00 4.99 9.15
C PRO A 301 -17.24 5.89 10.13
N GLY A 302 -17.34 7.21 9.98
CA GLY A 302 -16.72 8.19 10.88
C GLY A 302 -15.25 8.52 10.58
N ILE A 303 -14.65 7.90 9.56
CA ILE A 303 -13.30 8.23 9.08
C ILE A 303 -13.42 9.08 7.80
N PRO A 304 -12.63 10.16 7.64
CA PRO A 304 -12.68 10.99 6.43
C PRO A 304 -12.39 10.16 5.18
N SER A 305 -13.30 10.21 4.21
CA SER A 305 -13.07 9.65 2.88
C SER A 305 -12.13 10.55 2.09
N VAL A 306 -11.16 9.95 1.42
CA VAL A 306 -10.13 10.68 0.69
C VAL A 306 -10.38 10.51 -0.80
N SER A 307 -10.52 11.62 -1.52
CA SER A 307 -10.76 11.62 -2.96
C SER A 307 -9.45 11.38 -3.74
N ALA A 308 -9.51 10.70 -4.88
CA ALA A 308 -8.33 10.50 -5.74
C ALA A 308 -7.58 11.82 -6.08
N PRO A 309 -8.26 12.94 -6.39
CA PRO A 309 -7.58 14.23 -6.57
C PRO A 309 -6.91 14.77 -5.31
N SER A 310 -7.45 14.51 -4.12
CA SER A 310 -6.82 14.95 -2.86
C SER A 310 -5.54 14.18 -2.55
N ILE A 311 -5.50 12.86 -2.82
CA ILE A 311 -4.27 12.06 -2.68
C ILE A 311 -3.19 12.58 -3.63
N PHE A 312 -3.58 12.88 -4.87
CA PHE A 312 -2.66 13.43 -5.87
C PHE A 312 -2.15 14.83 -5.51
N THR A 313 -3.06 15.75 -5.16
CA THR A 313 -2.70 17.15 -4.90
C THR A 313 -1.89 17.31 -3.64
N THR A 314 -1.98 16.41 -2.65
CA THR A 314 -1.15 16.45 -1.43
C THR A 314 0.35 16.26 -1.74
N ALA A 315 0.71 15.71 -2.90
CA ALA A 315 2.09 15.64 -3.36
C ALA A 315 2.65 17.01 -3.82
N PHE A 316 1.78 17.96 -4.21
CA PHE A 316 2.17 19.25 -4.81
C PHE A 316 1.69 20.48 -4.02
N TYR A 317 0.58 20.37 -3.29
CA TYR A 317 -0.10 21.44 -2.59
C TYR A 317 -0.62 20.97 -1.24
N ARG A 318 -0.66 21.89 -0.28
CA ARG A 318 -1.20 21.63 1.06
C ARG A 318 -2.71 21.41 0.93
N SER A 319 -3.21 20.27 1.41
CA SER A 319 -4.66 20.07 1.57
C SER A 319 -5.18 21.13 2.55
N ALA A 320 -6.04 22.02 2.06
CA ALA A 320 -6.82 22.96 2.87
C ALA A 320 -7.92 22.20 3.62
#